data_AF-A0A920UXK4-F1
#
_entry.id   AF-A0A920UXK4-F1
#
_cell.length_a   1.000
_cell.length_b   1.000
_cell.length_c   1.000
_cell.angle_alpha   90.00
_cell.angle_beta   90.00
_cell.angle_gamma   90.00
#
_symmetry.space_group_name_H-M   'P 1'
#
loop_
_entity.id
_entity.type
_entity.pdbx_description
1 polymer ?
#
loop_
_entity_poly.entity_id
_entity_poly.type
_entity_poly.pdbx_seq_one_letter_code
_entity_poly.pdbx_strand_id
1 'polypeptide(L)'
;MSSSTTGYAVAALTRSIFDAEFHPAGPMIYLGRFNGGHHFAIDIEPASSPHTAGHLFGDLRQFAPLLPDADCALLGYTRAMVHWQRTHRHCGRCGTLNEARNGGHVMRCTAKDCLRQQFPRTDPAIIVLVQNGARALFGRQAQWPKGTLLHHCRLRGTRRKCRASGCTRSLGKKQE
;
A
#
# COMPACT_ATOMS: atom_id res chain seq x y z
N MET A 1 -30.29 -12.60 9.58
CA MET A 1 -30.45 -12.13 8.19
C MET A 1 -29.07 -11.94 7.60
N SER A 2 -28.65 -12.84 6.72
CA SER A 2 -27.30 -12.94 6.18
C SER A 2 -26.99 -11.81 5.19
N SER A 3 -26.01 -10.98 5.50
CA SER A 3 -25.32 -10.17 4.49
C SER A 3 -24.16 -11.00 3.93
N SER A 4 -24.37 -11.59 2.75
CA SER A 4 -23.34 -12.19 1.92
C SER A 4 -22.42 -11.07 1.39
N THR A 5 -21.33 -10.79 2.10
CA THR A 5 -20.23 -9.97 1.58
C THR A 5 -19.28 -10.89 0.83
N THR A 6 -19.18 -10.75 -0.49
CA THR A 6 -18.03 -11.27 -1.25
C THR A 6 -16.78 -10.68 -0.59
N GLY A 7 -15.93 -11.34 0.18
CA GLY A 7 -15.62 -12.76 0.41
C GLY A 7 -14.12 -12.94 0.70
N TYR A 8 -13.39 -11.82 0.83
CA TYR A 8 -11.95 -11.76 1.03
C TYR A 8 -11.65 -11.29 2.46
N ALA A 9 -10.75 -12.02 3.11
CA ALA A 9 -10.17 -11.65 4.40
C ALA A 9 -8.64 -11.69 4.26
N VAL A 10 -7.95 -10.91 5.09
CA VAL A 10 -6.50 -11.00 5.17
C VAL A 10 -6.13 -12.34 5.78
N ALA A 11 -5.31 -13.12 5.07
CA ALA A 11 -4.72 -14.33 5.61
C ALA A 11 -3.56 -13.97 6.55
N ALA A 12 -3.75 -14.15 7.84
CA ALA A 12 -2.66 -14.10 8.82
C ALA A 12 -2.17 -15.53 9.06
N LEU A 13 -0.96 -15.83 8.59
CA LEU A 13 -0.34 -17.15 8.78
C LEU A 13 0.43 -17.17 10.09
N THR A 14 0.29 -18.27 10.84
CA THR A 14 1.16 -18.51 11.98
C THR A 14 2.58 -18.80 11.50
N ARG A 15 3.57 -18.62 12.37
CA ARG A 15 4.97 -18.86 12.01
C ARG A 15 5.21 -20.29 11.51
N SER A 16 4.57 -21.29 12.11
CA SER A 16 4.72 -22.68 11.71
C SER A 16 4.16 -22.97 10.33
N ILE A 17 2.96 -22.45 10.03
CA ILE A 17 2.35 -22.57 8.69
C ILE A 17 3.21 -21.84 7.66
N PHE A 18 3.64 -20.62 7.99
CA PHE A 18 4.45 -19.81 7.11
C PHE A 18 5.80 -20.47 6.77
N ASP A 19 6.50 -21.01 7.77
CA ASP A 19 7.79 -21.68 7.55
C ASP A 19 7.63 -22.96 6.72
N ALA A 20 6.57 -23.75 6.96
CA ALA A 20 6.30 -24.98 6.22
C ALA A 20 5.90 -24.74 4.76
N GLU A 21 5.19 -23.65 4.48
CA GLU A 21 4.70 -23.36 3.12
C GLU A 21 5.67 -22.49 2.31
N PHE A 22 6.31 -21.49 2.93
CA PHE A 22 7.03 -20.43 2.21
C PHE A 22 8.55 -20.48 2.39
N HIS A 23 9.08 -21.30 3.32
CA HIS A 23 10.53 -21.50 3.55
C HIS A 23 11.34 -20.18 3.49
N PRO A 24 10.99 -19.17 4.29
CA PRO A 24 11.52 -17.83 4.11
C PRO A 24 13.03 -17.75 4.30
N ALA A 25 13.70 -17.15 3.32
CA ALA A 25 15.09 -16.74 3.42
C ALA A 25 15.15 -15.20 3.54
N GLY A 26 15.38 -14.68 4.74
CA GLY A 26 15.61 -13.25 4.93
C GLY A 26 15.23 -12.71 6.31
N PRO A 27 15.63 -11.45 6.61
CA PRO A 27 15.27 -10.80 7.86
C PRO A 27 13.76 -10.49 7.90
N MET A 28 13.12 -10.84 9.01
CA MET A 28 11.72 -10.47 9.29
C MET A 28 11.65 -9.01 9.74
N ILE A 29 10.59 -8.32 9.33
CA ILE A 29 10.25 -6.98 9.80
C ILE A 29 9.17 -7.11 10.87
N TYR A 30 9.43 -6.65 12.08
CA TYR A 30 8.42 -6.62 13.13
C TYR A 30 7.45 -5.46 12.90
N LEU A 31 6.15 -5.75 12.78
CA LEU A 31 5.13 -4.73 12.50
C LEU A 31 4.46 -4.18 13.76
N GLY A 32 4.63 -4.86 14.89
CA GLY A 32 3.98 -4.50 16.15
C GLY A 32 2.95 -5.53 16.62
N ARG A 33 2.08 -5.08 17.53
CA ARG A 33 0.95 -5.86 18.04
C ARG A 33 -0.34 -5.39 17.40
N PHE A 34 -1.14 -6.34 16.92
CA PHE A 34 -2.45 -6.09 16.31
C PHE A 34 -3.38 -7.27 16.66
N ASN A 35 -4.64 -7.01 16.97
CA ASN A 35 -5.63 -8.04 17.38
C ASN A 35 -5.10 -9.06 18.41
N GLY A 36 -4.31 -8.58 19.39
CA GLY A 36 -3.73 -9.42 20.45
C GLY A 36 -2.46 -10.20 20.08
N GLY A 37 -2.07 -10.24 18.81
CA GLY A 37 -0.90 -10.99 18.32
C GLY A 37 0.26 -10.12 17.83
N HIS A 38 1.46 -10.69 17.84
CA HIS A 38 2.65 -10.08 17.21
C HIS A 38 2.66 -10.37 15.72
N HIS A 39 2.82 -9.33 14.91
CA HIS A 39 2.80 -9.43 13.46
C HIS A 39 4.19 -9.15 12.88
N PHE A 40 4.54 -9.91 11.85
CA PHE A 40 5.81 -9.79 11.14
C PHE A 40 5.56 -9.78 9.63
N ALA A 41 6.39 -9.06 8.89
CA ALA A 41 6.42 -9.08 7.44
C ALA A 41 7.69 -9.75 6.94
N ILE A 42 7.55 -10.47 5.83
CA ILE A 42 8.64 -11.11 5.11
C ILE A 42 8.46 -10.76 3.63
N ASP A 43 9.55 -10.35 2.99
CA ASP A 43 9.57 -10.17 1.53
C ASP A 43 9.69 -11.57 0.90
N ILE A 44 8.74 -11.92 0.05
CA ILE A 44 8.70 -13.22 -0.63
C ILE A 44 8.90 -12.94 -2.12
N GLU A 45 9.81 -13.67 -2.75
CA GLU A 45 9.96 -13.56 -4.19
C GLU A 45 8.69 -14.07 -4.90
N PRO A 46 8.21 -13.41 -5.95
CA PRO A 46 6.98 -13.83 -6.64
C PRO A 46 7.01 -15.28 -7.14
N ALA A 47 8.20 -15.81 -7.45
CA ALA A 47 8.39 -17.20 -7.89
C ALA A 47 8.32 -18.23 -6.75
N SER A 48 8.53 -17.81 -5.50
CA SER A 48 8.40 -18.64 -4.30
C SER A 48 7.07 -18.45 -3.57
N SER A 49 6.11 -17.76 -4.20
CA SER A 49 4.74 -17.64 -3.71
C SER A 49 3.94 -18.88 -4.14
N PRO A 50 3.71 -19.88 -3.25
CA PRO A 50 2.71 -20.90 -3.53
C PRO A 50 1.36 -20.23 -3.75
N HIS A 51 0.80 -20.43 -4.94
CA HIS A 51 -0.63 -20.31 -5.15
C HIS A 51 -1.29 -21.50 -4.44
N THR A 52 -1.29 -21.50 -3.10
CA THR A 52 -1.94 -22.54 -2.31
C THR A 52 -3.44 -22.48 -2.60
N ALA A 53 -4.08 -23.64 -2.75
CA ALA A 53 -5.49 -23.76 -3.11
C ALA A 53 -6.40 -22.99 -2.14
N GLY A 54 -6.78 -21.76 -2.51
CA GLY A 54 -7.67 -20.88 -1.74
C GLY A 54 -7.11 -19.48 -1.39
N HIS A 55 -5.81 -19.22 -1.61
CA HIS A 55 -5.20 -17.91 -1.35
C HIS A 55 -4.76 -17.22 -2.64
N LEU A 56 -5.10 -15.93 -2.76
CA LEU A 56 -4.73 -15.10 -3.91
C LEU A 56 -3.76 -14.00 -3.47
N PHE A 57 -2.64 -13.89 -4.16
CA PHE A 57 -1.80 -12.70 -4.12
C PHE A 57 -2.33 -11.68 -5.12
N GLY A 58 -2.41 -10.41 -4.71
CA GLY A 58 -2.70 -9.34 -5.65
C GLY A 58 -2.46 -7.95 -5.10
N ASP A 59 -2.72 -6.93 -5.93
CA ASP A 59 -2.34 -5.57 -5.57
C ASP A 59 -3.26 -5.02 -4.47
N LEU A 60 -2.65 -4.59 -3.36
CA LEU A 60 -3.36 -4.01 -2.23
C LEU A 60 -4.32 -2.87 -2.63
N ARG A 61 -4.03 -2.09 -3.68
CA ARG A 61 -4.94 -1.03 -4.17
C ARG A 61 -6.26 -1.59 -4.71
N GLN A 62 -6.26 -2.81 -5.24
CA GLN A 62 -7.45 -3.47 -5.75
C GLN A 62 -8.28 -4.07 -4.61
N PHE A 63 -7.62 -4.63 -3.60
CA PHE A 63 -8.28 -5.29 -2.46
C PHE A 63 -8.64 -4.35 -1.31
N ALA A 64 -7.94 -3.21 -1.15
CA ALA A 64 -8.18 -2.29 -0.04
C ALA A 64 -9.65 -1.86 0.11
N PRO A 65 -10.42 -1.56 -0.96
CA PRO A 65 -11.84 -1.23 -0.81
C PRO A 65 -12.73 -2.39 -0.31
N LEU A 66 -12.22 -3.62 -0.29
CA LEU A 66 -12.94 -4.84 0.08
C LEU A 66 -12.58 -5.33 1.49
N LEU A 67 -11.60 -4.73 2.14
CA LEU A 67 -11.07 -5.15 3.43
C LEU A 67 -11.47 -4.17 4.55
N PRO A 68 -11.49 -4.60 5.82
CA PRO A 68 -11.63 -3.68 6.95
C PRO A 68 -10.52 -2.63 6.99
N ASP A 69 -10.84 -1.40 7.40
CA ASP A 69 -9.89 -0.27 7.43
C ASP A 69 -8.60 -0.58 8.22
N ALA A 70 -8.73 -1.29 9.35
CA ALA A 70 -7.60 -1.65 10.20
C ALA A 70 -6.64 -2.64 9.50
N ASP A 71 -7.19 -3.59 8.76
CA ASP A 71 -6.42 -4.55 7.98
C ASP A 71 -5.74 -3.86 6.79
N CYS A 72 -6.43 -2.92 6.13
CA CYS A 72 -5.84 -2.07 5.10
C CYS A 72 -4.66 -1.25 5.62
N ALA A 73 -4.80 -0.66 6.81
CA ALA A 73 -3.74 0.11 7.44
C ALA A 73 -2.52 -0.76 7.72
N LEU A 74 -2.72 -1.95 8.29
CA LEU A 74 -1.65 -2.91 8.55
C LEU A 74 -0.96 -3.36 7.26
N LEU A 75 -1.70 -3.76 6.23
CA LEU A 75 -1.13 -4.18 4.95
C LEU A 75 -0.43 -3.04 4.22
N GLY A 76 -0.96 -1.82 4.30
CA GLY A 76 -0.34 -0.62 3.74
C GLY A 76 1.01 -0.33 4.38
N TYR A 77 1.07 -0.41 5.71
CA TYR A 77 2.30 -0.29 6.47
C TYR A 77 3.31 -1.40 6.11
N THR A 78 2.86 -2.66 6.07
CA THR A 78 3.67 -3.81 5.65
C THR A 78 4.31 -3.58 4.28
N ARG A 79 3.51 -3.19 3.28
CA ARG A 79 4.00 -2.93 1.92
C ARG A 79 5.03 -1.79 1.90
N ALA A 80 4.80 -0.73 2.68
CA ALA A 80 5.74 0.39 2.78
C ALA A 80 7.08 -0.04 3.40
N MET A 81 7.05 -0.81 4.49
CA MET A 81 8.25 -1.31 5.17
C MET A 81 9.08 -2.25 4.29
N VAL A 82 8.43 -3.23 3.66
CA VAL A 82 9.09 -4.17 2.74
C VAL A 82 9.71 -3.41 1.56
N HIS A 83 8.95 -2.49 0.95
CA HIS A 83 9.45 -1.68 -0.16
C HIS A 83 10.66 -0.82 0.26
N TRP A 84 10.60 -0.19 1.43
CA TRP A 84 11.69 0.62 1.95
C TRP A 84 12.97 -0.22 2.16
N GLN A 85 12.89 -1.36 2.84
CA GLN A 85 14.06 -2.21 3.04
C GLN A 85 14.66 -2.69 1.71
N ARG A 86 13.81 -3.08 0.75
CA ARG A 86 14.26 -3.52 -0.58
C ARG A 86 15.01 -2.44 -1.35
N THR A 87 14.58 -1.19 -1.22
CA THR A 87 15.21 -0.03 -1.89
C THR A 87 16.41 0.52 -1.13
N HIS A 88 16.60 0.15 0.14
CA HIS A 88 17.67 0.63 1.02
C HIS A 88 18.66 -0.49 1.40
N ARG A 89 18.85 -1.49 0.54
CA ARG A 89 19.82 -2.58 0.73
C ARG A 89 21.29 -2.11 0.75
N HIS A 90 21.57 -0.98 0.12
CA HIS A 90 22.90 -0.36 0.09
C HIS A 90 22.86 1.06 0.66
N CYS A 91 23.95 1.47 1.30
CA CYS A 91 24.10 2.78 1.89
C CYS A 91 24.17 3.85 0.80
N GLY A 92 23.24 4.80 0.81
CA GLY A 92 23.24 5.92 -0.14
C GLY A 92 24.45 6.86 -0.04
N ARG A 93 25.29 6.73 1.01
CA ARG A 93 26.50 7.53 1.19
C ARG A 93 27.76 6.87 0.62
N CYS A 94 27.95 5.57 0.85
CA CYS A 94 29.20 4.86 0.52
C CYS A 94 29.02 3.59 -0.32
N GLY A 95 27.78 3.23 -0.68
CA GLY A 95 27.47 2.06 -1.52
C GLY A 95 27.56 0.71 -0.82
N THR A 96 28.13 0.62 0.39
CA THR A 96 28.24 -0.63 1.15
C THR A 96 26.88 -1.17 1.57
N LEU A 97 26.75 -2.49 1.73
CA LEU A 97 25.54 -3.14 2.21
C LEU A 97 25.08 -2.58 3.57
N ASN A 98 23.77 -2.42 3.69
CA ASN A 98 23.10 -2.12 4.94
C ASN A 98 22.59 -3.41 5.59
N GLU A 99 22.63 -3.43 6.92
CA GLU A 99 22.02 -4.46 7.76
C GLU A 99 20.77 -3.92 8.45
N ALA A 100 19.72 -4.75 8.50
CA ALA A 100 18.50 -4.42 9.24
C ALA A 100 18.75 -4.51 10.76
N ARG A 101 18.27 -3.50 11.50
CA ARG A 101 18.34 -3.36 12.95
C ARG A 101 16.99 -2.91 13.51
N ASN A 102 16.82 -3.00 14.83
CA ASN A 102 15.61 -2.61 15.55
C ASN A 102 14.32 -3.22 14.96
N GLY A 103 14.30 -4.55 14.80
CA GLY A 103 13.15 -5.24 14.21
C GLY A 103 12.86 -4.87 12.75
N GLY A 104 13.87 -4.36 12.04
CA GLY A 104 13.73 -3.93 10.66
C GLY A 104 13.27 -2.48 10.48
N HIS A 105 13.29 -1.65 11.54
CA HIS A 105 12.97 -0.21 11.46
C HIS A 105 14.18 0.70 11.28
N VAL A 106 15.38 0.11 11.20
CA VAL A 106 16.62 0.83 10.93
C VAL A 106 17.43 0.02 9.93
N MET A 107 17.93 0.68 8.89
CA MET A 107 18.98 0.13 8.03
C MET A 107 20.30 0.81 8.42
N ARG A 108 21.28 0.03 8.87
CA ARG A 108 22.60 0.54 9.28
C ARG A 108 23.67 0.09 8.29
N CYS A 109 24.50 1.00 7.82
CA CYS A 109 25.63 0.66 6.97
C CYS A 109 26.64 -0.24 7.72
N THR A 110 27.10 -1.30 7.05
CA THR A 110 28.06 -2.27 7.61
C THR A 110 29.52 -1.81 7.55
N ALA A 111 29.84 -0.78 6.75
CA ALA A 111 31.19 -0.20 6.72
C ALA A 111 31.51 0.48 8.05
N LYS A 112 32.63 0.06 8.67
CA LYS A 112 33.08 0.55 9.99
C LYS A 112 33.31 2.07 10.02
N ASP A 113 33.73 2.65 8.90
CA ASP A 113 34.01 4.09 8.81
C ASP A 113 32.76 4.92 8.46
N CYS A 114 31.64 4.28 8.12
CA CYS A 114 30.39 4.96 7.75
C CYS A 114 29.33 4.82 8.85
N LEU A 115 28.94 3.59 9.19
CA LEU A 115 27.93 3.23 10.20
C LEU A 115 26.61 4.02 10.18
N ARG A 116 26.32 4.71 9.06
CA ARG A 116 25.16 5.58 8.91
C ARG A 116 23.88 4.79 9.10
N GLN A 117 22.96 5.34 9.87
CA GLN A 117 21.61 4.82 10.02
C GLN A 117 20.65 5.54 9.08
N GLN A 118 19.71 4.77 8.54
CA GLN A 118 18.62 5.23 7.70
C GLN A 118 17.32 4.70 8.30
N PHE A 119 16.28 5.53 8.26
CA PHE A 119 14.96 5.25 8.82
C PHE A 119 13.92 5.24 7.70
N PRO A 120 12.78 4.53 7.88
CA PRO A 120 11.69 4.56 6.92
C PRO A 120 11.23 5.99 6.68
N ARG A 121 11.04 6.34 5.40
CA ARG A 121 10.54 7.65 5.01
C ARG A 121 9.02 7.63 4.96
N THR A 122 8.39 8.64 5.53
CA THR A 122 6.96 8.94 5.34
C THR A 122 6.85 10.13 4.40
N ASP A 123 6.16 9.94 3.28
CA ASP A 123 5.89 11.01 2.32
C ASP A 123 4.51 11.63 2.59
N PRO A 124 4.44 12.83 3.20
CA PRO A 124 3.16 13.48 3.45
C PRO A 124 2.48 13.83 2.12
N ALA A 125 1.23 13.44 1.98
CA ALA A 125 0.39 13.74 0.83
C ALA A 125 -0.89 14.42 1.29
N ILE A 126 -1.29 15.48 0.58
CA ILE A 126 -2.56 16.16 0.83
C ILE A 126 -3.61 15.71 -0.18
N ILE A 127 -4.85 15.64 0.28
CA ILE A 127 -6.02 15.44 -0.57
C ILE A 127 -7.04 16.52 -0.26
N VAL A 128 -7.43 17.28 -1.28
CA VAL A 128 -8.22 18.50 -1.10
C VAL A 128 -9.45 18.44 -2.01
N LEU A 129 -10.63 18.67 -1.44
CA LEU A 129 -11.86 18.87 -2.19
C LEU A 129 -12.02 20.35 -2.53
N VAL A 130 -11.78 20.72 -3.79
CA VAL A 130 -11.99 22.10 -4.26
C VAL A 130 -13.45 22.28 -4.65
N GLN A 131 -14.14 23.26 -4.05
CA GLN A 131 -15.58 23.51 -4.23
C GLN A 131 -15.87 24.94 -4.72
N ASN A 132 -16.93 25.08 -5.51
CA ASN A 132 -17.53 26.37 -5.88
C ASN A 132 -19.06 26.24 -5.80
N GLY A 133 -19.64 26.74 -4.70
CA GLY A 133 -21.05 26.55 -4.38
C GLY A 133 -21.43 25.07 -4.34
N ALA A 134 -22.36 24.65 -5.21
CA ALA A 134 -22.80 23.26 -5.33
C ALA A 134 -21.92 22.39 -6.26
N ARG A 135 -20.80 22.91 -6.78
CA ARG A 135 -19.89 22.21 -7.71
C ARG A 135 -18.61 21.79 -6.99
N ALA A 136 -18.01 20.68 -7.41
CA ALA A 136 -16.72 20.21 -6.93
C ALA A 136 -15.82 19.79 -8.10
N LEU A 137 -14.51 20.06 -7.99
CA LEU A 137 -13.51 19.68 -8.97
C LEU A 137 -13.07 18.22 -8.74
N PHE A 138 -13.12 17.41 -9.80
CA PHE A 138 -12.58 16.05 -9.80
C PHE A 138 -11.52 15.92 -10.89
N GLY A 139 -10.37 15.39 -10.49
CA GLY A 139 -9.30 15.00 -11.41
C GLY A 139 -9.37 13.52 -11.77
N ARG A 140 -8.80 13.17 -12.92
CA ARG A 140 -8.44 11.79 -13.28
C ARG A 140 -7.05 11.78 -13.91
N GLN A 141 -6.31 10.70 -13.71
CA GLN A 141 -5.10 10.48 -14.50
C GLN A 141 -5.46 9.93 -15.88
N ALA A 142 -4.69 10.29 -16.91
CA ALA A 142 -4.95 9.92 -18.30
C ALA A 142 -5.08 8.39 -18.48
N GLN A 143 -4.19 7.64 -17.82
CA GLN A 143 -4.10 6.18 -17.86
C GLN A 143 -5.27 5.44 -17.18
N TRP A 144 -6.10 6.13 -16.39
CA TRP A 144 -7.21 5.48 -15.70
C TRP A 144 -8.33 5.11 -16.67
N PRO A 145 -9.08 4.01 -16.39
CA PRO A 145 -10.27 3.66 -17.16
C PRO A 145 -11.23 4.85 -17.31
N LYS A 146 -11.88 4.94 -18.48
CA LYS A 146 -12.86 6.00 -18.74
C LYS A 146 -13.98 5.92 -17.69
N GLY A 147 -14.30 7.05 -17.06
CA GLY A 147 -15.34 7.15 -16.03
C GLY A 147 -14.84 7.04 -14.59
N THR A 148 -13.57 6.68 -14.36
CA THR A 148 -12.98 6.66 -13.01
C THR A 148 -12.54 8.06 -12.59
N LEU A 149 -13.07 8.56 -11.48
CA LEU A 149 -12.66 9.80 -10.81
C LEU A 149 -12.03 9.48 -9.46
N LEU A 150 -11.20 10.39 -8.93
CA LEU A 150 -10.39 10.15 -7.73
C LEU A 150 -11.21 9.86 -6.45
N HIS A 151 -12.53 10.08 -6.44
CA HIS A 151 -13.45 9.58 -5.41
C HIS A 151 -14.83 9.37 -6.00
N HIS A 152 -15.57 8.37 -5.48
CA HIS A 152 -17.01 8.29 -5.74
C HIS A 152 -17.69 9.47 -5.02
N CYS A 153 -18.12 10.47 -5.77
CA CYS A 153 -18.88 11.60 -5.25
C CYS A 153 -20.24 11.12 -4.73
N ARG A 154 -20.36 10.90 -3.42
CA ARG A 154 -21.64 10.71 -2.72
C ARG A 154 -22.00 11.99 -1.96
N LEU A 155 -22.06 13.12 -2.67
CA LEU A 155 -22.55 14.37 -2.08
C LEU A 155 -24.07 14.26 -1.85
N ARG A 156 -24.44 14.17 -0.56
CA ARG A 156 -25.78 14.40 0.03
C ARG A 156 -26.97 13.72 -0.68
N GLY A 157 -27.27 12.48 -0.27
CA GLY A 157 -28.64 11.94 -0.06
C GLY A 157 -29.68 11.99 -1.21
N THR A 158 -29.36 12.57 -2.35
CA THR A 158 -30.25 12.68 -3.50
C THR A 158 -29.53 12.02 -4.67
N ARG A 159 -30.15 10.97 -5.23
CA ARG A 159 -29.68 10.31 -6.46
C ARG A 159 -29.85 11.22 -7.68
N ARG A 160 -29.40 12.47 -7.63
CA ARG A 160 -29.20 13.24 -8.85
C ARG A 160 -27.92 12.70 -9.47
N LYS A 161 -28.07 11.85 -10.48
CA LYS A 161 -26.99 11.53 -11.43
C LYS A 161 -26.24 12.84 -11.69
N CYS A 162 -24.98 12.95 -11.25
CA CYS A 162 -24.07 13.95 -11.82
C CYS A 162 -24.02 13.62 -13.31
N ARG A 163 -24.90 14.25 -14.10
CA ARG A 163 -24.88 14.10 -15.55
C ARG A 163 -23.55 14.70 -15.98
N ALA A 164 -22.68 13.84 -16.48
CA ALA A 164 -21.40 14.19 -17.09
C ALA A 164 -21.54 15.14 -18.31
N SER A 165 -22.76 15.54 -18.67
CA SER A 165 -23.07 16.41 -19.82
C SER A 165 -22.59 17.85 -19.69
N GLY A 166 -22.02 18.25 -18.54
CA GLY A 166 -21.43 19.58 -18.34
C GLY A 166 -19.91 19.60 -18.20
N CYS A 167 -19.23 18.44 -18.28
CA CYS A 167 -17.77 18.37 -18.22
C CYS A 167 -17.18 18.67 -19.60
N THR A 168 -17.36 19.91 -20.07
CA THR A 168 -16.72 20.35 -21.31
C THR A 168 -15.22 20.44 -21.10
N ARG A 169 -14.52 19.81 -22.04
CA ARG A 169 -13.09 19.60 -22.11
C ARG A 169 -12.40 20.93 -22.43
N SER A 170 -11.96 21.70 -21.44
CA SER A 170 -11.03 22.82 -21.69
C SER A 170 -9.60 22.30 -21.82
N LEU A 171 -9.32 21.56 -22.90
CA LEU A 171 -7.96 21.38 -23.40
C LEU A 171 -7.60 22.65 -24.17
N GLY A 172 -7.17 23.68 -23.46
CA GLY A 172 -6.49 24.81 -24.08
C GLY A 172 -5.11 24.34 -24.55
N LYS A 173 -4.96 24.09 -25.86
CA LYS A 173 -3.65 24.15 -26.52
C LYS A 173 -3.15 25.59 -26.33
N LYS A 174 -2.08 25.79 -25.56
CA LYS A 174 -1.23 26.96 -25.77
C LYS A 174 -0.30 26.61 -26.95
N GLN A 175 -0.63 27.17 -28.10
CA GLN A 175 0.36 27.50 -29.11
C GLN A 175 1.09 28.74 -28.60
N GLU A 176 2.40 28.61 -28.42
CA GLU A 176 3.43 29.57 -28.85
C GLU A 176 4.73 28.78 -29.01
#